data_AF-A0A7S2AH59-F1
#
_entry.id   AF-A0A7S2AH59-F1
#
_cell.length_a   1.000
_cell.length_b   1.000
_cell.length_c   1.000
_cell.angle_alpha   90.00
_cell.angle_beta   90.00
_cell.angle_gamma   90.00
#
_symmetry.space_group_name_H-M   'P 1'
#
loop_
_entity.id
_entity.type
_entity.pdbx_description
1 polymer ?
#
loop_
_entity_poly.entity_id
_entity_poly.type
_entity_poly.pdbx_seq_one_letter_code
_entity_poly.pdbx_strand_id
1 'polypeptide(L)'
;MPAENGGGGGKVVFVVVGAIFVGAIIGAGCVMFKGSHETPSHHSAKVTHHQDLERGARSRLAVMSTEAPEEEKDASTESHEHKHCSGGPFAACECMLNCEVFGANTSKCTGHSHNETRELVDHLIVKTMLSHSNMCEGMRCIKECAKELGCLDKKVVDDCEIVQKNYAENKFDGDPDCNLHCDS
;
A
#
# COMPACT_ATOMS: atom_id res chain seq x y z
N MET A 1 14.78 -13.44 -38.39
CA MET A 1 13.63 -12.63 -38.82
C MET A 1 12.70 -12.49 -37.63
N PRO A 2 12.74 -11.37 -36.88
CA PRO A 2 11.80 -11.13 -35.79
C PRO A 2 10.44 -10.71 -36.36
N ALA A 3 9.37 -11.34 -35.89
CA ALA A 3 8.01 -10.94 -36.18
C ALA A 3 7.55 -9.94 -35.12
N GLU A 4 7.47 -8.67 -35.51
CA GLU A 4 6.81 -7.61 -34.75
C GLU A 4 5.29 -7.84 -34.84
N ASN A 5 4.62 -8.03 -33.70
CA ASN A 5 3.17 -7.92 -33.60
C ASN A 5 2.84 -6.78 -32.63
N GLY A 6 2.63 -5.60 -33.22
CA GLY A 6 2.04 -4.45 -32.56
C GLY A 6 0.53 -4.63 -32.41
N GLY A 7 0.03 -4.36 -31.21
CA GLY A 7 -1.39 -4.40 -30.87
C GLY A 7 -1.71 -3.39 -29.79
N GLY A 8 -1.44 -2.11 -30.06
CA GLY A 8 -1.74 -0.99 -29.16
C GLY A 8 -3.25 -0.75 -29.03
N GLY A 9 -3.85 -1.37 -28.01
CA GLY A 9 -5.20 -1.07 -27.56
C GLY A 9 -5.20 0.06 -26.51
N GLY A 10 -4.99 1.31 -26.95
CA GLY A 10 -5.03 2.47 -26.08
C GLY A 10 -6.43 2.68 -25.48
N LYS A 11 -6.59 2.35 -24.19
CA LYS A 11 -7.78 2.73 -23.42
C LYS A 11 -7.65 4.21 -23.05
N VAL A 12 -8.43 5.06 -23.72
CA VAL A 12 -8.63 6.47 -23.33
C VAL A 12 -9.41 6.51 -22.02
N VAL A 13 -8.71 6.79 -20.91
CA VAL A 13 -9.35 7.11 -19.63
C VAL A 13 -9.74 8.58 -19.68
N PHE A 14 -11.04 8.85 -19.77
CA PHE A 14 -11.60 10.19 -19.64
C PHE A 14 -11.43 10.65 -18.18
N VAL A 15 -10.39 11.45 -17.92
CA VAL A 15 -10.29 12.22 -16.69
C VAL A 15 -11.31 13.35 -16.78
N VAL A 16 -12.44 13.20 -16.08
CA VAL A 16 -13.40 14.28 -15.88
C VAL A 16 -12.73 15.28 -14.93
N VAL A 17 -12.00 16.25 -15.50
CA VAL A 17 -11.51 17.42 -14.79
C VAL A 17 -12.73 18.28 -14.45
N GLY A 18 -13.25 18.09 -13.24
CA GLY A 18 -14.26 18.96 -12.67
C GLY A 18 -13.69 20.36 -12.44
N ALA A 19 -13.90 21.23 -13.42
CA ALA A 19 -13.70 22.66 -13.27
C ALA A 19 -14.85 23.30 -12.48
N ILE A 20 -14.54 24.45 -11.87
CA ILE A 20 -15.44 25.51 -11.38
C ILE A 20 -15.83 25.40 -9.90
N PHE A 21 -15.17 26.22 -9.06
CA PHE A 21 -15.85 27.35 -8.42
C PHE A 21 -14.86 28.50 -8.22
N VAL A 22 -15.02 29.53 -9.07
CA VAL A 22 -14.39 30.84 -8.90
C VAL A 22 -15.12 31.54 -7.75
N GLY A 23 -14.53 31.51 -6.56
CA GLY A 23 -14.97 32.29 -5.40
C GLY A 23 -14.14 33.56 -5.29
N ALA A 24 -14.59 34.64 -5.93
CA ALA A 24 -14.09 35.99 -5.66
C ALA A 24 -14.52 36.43 -4.26
N ILE A 25 -13.56 36.65 -3.35
CA ILE A 25 -13.82 37.43 -2.12
C ILE A 25 -12.90 38.65 -2.14
N ILE A 26 -13.51 39.76 -2.53
CA ILE A 26 -13.01 41.11 -2.30
C ILE A 26 -13.07 41.34 -0.79
N GLY A 27 -11.91 41.60 -0.17
CA GLY A 27 -11.83 41.91 1.25
C GLY A 27 -10.49 42.53 1.59
N ALA A 28 -10.33 43.81 1.28
CA ALA A 28 -9.23 44.62 1.80
C ALA A 28 -9.35 44.70 3.34
N GLY A 29 -8.39 44.11 4.05
CA GLY A 29 -8.33 44.15 5.50
C GLY A 29 -6.99 43.63 5.99
N CYS A 30 -5.95 44.46 5.90
CA CYS A 30 -4.73 44.25 6.67
C CYS A 30 -5.07 44.22 8.16
N VAL A 31 -5.03 43.05 8.79
CA VAL A 31 -4.96 42.94 10.24
C VAL A 31 -3.76 42.06 10.57
N MET A 32 -2.71 42.69 11.06
CA MET A 32 -1.55 42.03 11.65
C MET A 32 -2.02 41.37 12.95
N PHE A 33 -2.16 40.04 12.96
CA PHE A 33 -2.36 39.30 14.21
C PHE A 33 -1.21 38.34 14.45
N LYS A 34 -0.47 38.65 15.52
CA LYS A 34 0.69 37.94 16.03
C LYS A 34 0.22 37.12 17.23
N GLY A 35 0.43 35.81 17.16
CA GLY A 35 0.56 34.96 18.35
C GLY A 35 -0.63 34.08 18.70
N SER A 36 -0.25 32.83 18.99
CA SER A 36 -0.94 31.82 19.80
C SER A 36 -2.20 31.16 19.26
N HIS A 37 -2.37 29.94 19.78
CA HIS A 37 -3.56 29.08 19.72
C HIS A 37 -3.73 28.34 18.38
N GLU A 38 -4.21 27.10 18.30
CA GLU A 38 -5.10 26.37 19.19
C GLU A 38 -5.19 24.91 18.69
N THR A 39 -5.31 23.94 19.58
CA THR A 39 -6.07 22.70 19.32
C THR A 39 -7.52 23.07 18.98
N PRO A 40 -8.21 22.39 18.04
CA PRO A 40 -9.44 21.71 18.51
C PRO A 40 -9.91 20.48 17.70
N SER A 41 -10.58 19.60 18.45
CA SER A 41 -11.87 18.98 18.13
C SER A 41 -11.96 17.82 17.14
N HIS A 42 -12.19 16.65 17.76
CA HIS A 42 -12.99 15.54 17.26
C HIS A 42 -14.22 15.99 16.45
N HIS A 43 -14.25 15.63 15.17
CA HIS A 43 -15.50 15.51 14.43
C HIS A 43 -15.92 14.04 14.44
N SER A 44 -16.88 13.71 15.31
CA SER A 44 -17.70 12.50 15.18
C SER A 44 -18.43 12.55 13.84
N ALA A 45 -17.98 11.74 12.88
CA ALA A 45 -18.72 11.48 11.66
C ALA A 45 -19.98 10.68 11.99
N LYS A 46 -21.13 11.34 11.88
CA LYS A 46 -22.46 10.75 12.00
C LYS A 46 -22.70 9.89 10.76
N VAL A 47 -22.52 8.57 10.91
CA VAL A 47 -22.88 7.57 9.89
C VAL A 47 -24.41 7.56 9.76
N THR A 48 -24.92 8.21 8.72
CA THR A 48 -26.31 8.06 8.28
C THR A 48 -26.47 6.75 7.53
N HIS A 49 -27.15 5.82 8.19
CA HIS A 49 -27.59 4.54 7.67
C HIS A 49 -28.68 4.77 6.60
N HIS A 50 -28.35 4.56 5.32
CA HIS A 50 -29.34 4.46 4.25
C HIS A 50 -29.79 3.00 4.15
N GLN A 51 -30.92 2.69 4.79
CA GLN A 51 -31.77 1.56 4.41
C GLN A 51 -32.86 2.05 3.44
N ASP A 52 -33.41 1.11 2.66
CA ASP A 52 -34.54 1.23 1.73
C ASP A 52 -34.21 1.83 0.34
N LEU A 53 -34.60 1.29 -0.82
CA LEU A 53 -35.60 0.29 -1.23
C LEU A 53 -35.19 -0.29 -2.60
N GLU A 54 -35.01 -1.60 -2.71
CA GLU A 54 -35.20 -2.32 -3.98
C GLU A 54 -36.12 -3.52 -3.70
N ARG A 55 -37.42 -3.21 -3.59
CA ARG A 55 -38.51 -4.18 -3.52
C ARG A 55 -38.94 -4.50 -4.97
N GLY A 56 -38.31 -5.52 -5.57
CA GLY A 56 -38.67 -6.05 -6.89
C GLY A 56 -38.89 -7.57 -6.84
N ALA A 57 -40.10 -8.00 -7.20
CA ALA A 57 -40.70 -9.32 -6.99
C ALA A 57 -39.94 -10.58 -7.47
N ARG A 58 -39.81 -11.54 -6.52
CA ARG A 58 -40.10 -12.99 -6.57
C ARG A 58 -40.15 -13.72 -7.93
N SER A 59 -39.33 -14.76 -8.06
CA SER A 59 -39.80 -16.09 -8.46
C SER A 59 -39.08 -17.19 -7.67
N ARG A 60 -39.88 -18.13 -7.15
CA ARG A 60 -39.54 -19.27 -6.30
C ARG A 60 -39.26 -20.52 -7.14
N LEU A 61 -38.61 -21.51 -6.50
CA LEU A 61 -38.39 -22.93 -6.83
C LEU A 61 -36.98 -23.19 -7.39
N ALA A 62 -36.14 -24.09 -6.86
CA ALA A 62 -36.32 -25.13 -5.86
C ALA A 62 -35.00 -25.39 -5.11
N VAL A 63 -35.16 -25.82 -3.87
CA VAL A 63 -34.16 -26.40 -2.98
C VAL A 63 -33.64 -27.71 -3.59
N MET A 64 -32.32 -27.86 -3.70
CA MET A 64 -31.65 -29.16 -3.56
C MET A 64 -30.44 -28.95 -2.66
N SER A 65 -30.58 -29.37 -1.41
CA SER A 65 -29.49 -29.66 -0.49
C SER A 65 -28.49 -30.57 -1.19
N THR A 66 -27.25 -30.09 -1.28
CA THR A 66 -26.08 -30.96 -1.23
C THR A 66 -25.19 -30.40 -0.15
N GLU A 67 -25.05 -31.21 0.88
CA GLU A 67 -24.15 -31.05 2.00
C GLU A 67 -22.74 -30.99 1.42
N ALA A 68 -22.25 -29.77 1.19
CA ALA A 68 -20.86 -29.56 0.85
C ALA A 68 -20.05 -29.83 2.13
N PRO A 69 -19.02 -30.69 2.07
CA PRO A 69 -18.24 -31.04 3.24
C PRO A 69 -17.74 -29.75 3.88
N GLU A 70 -18.09 -29.59 5.15
CA GLU A 70 -17.43 -28.72 6.09
C GLU A 70 -16.00 -29.24 6.18
N GLU A 71 -15.16 -28.91 5.20
CA GLU A 71 -13.73 -28.82 5.42
C GLU A 71 -13.58 -27.73 6.48
N GLU A 72 -13.53 -28.19 7.73
CA GLU A 72 -12.60 -27.66 8.72
C GLU A 72 -11.22 -27.63 8.04
N LYS A 73 -11.01 -26.65 7.18
CA LYS A 73 -9.68 -26.20 6.82
C LYS A 73 -9.21 -25.53 8.07
N ASP A 74 -8.68 -26.37 8.96
CA ASP A 74 -7.81 -26.01 10.06
C ASP A 74 -7.06 -24.79 9.58
N ALA A 75 -7.44 -23.64 10.12
CA ALA A 75 -6.65 -22.45 10.07
C ALA A 75 -5.42 -22.77 10.91
N SER A 76 -4.58 -23.66 10.36
CA SER A 76 -3.18 -23.75 10.63
C SER A 76 -2.70 -22.35 10.35
N THR A 77 -2.78 -21.56 11.42
CA THR A 77 -1.93 -20.44 11.71
C THR A 77 -0.57 -21.11 11.74
N GLU A 78 -0.04 -21.42 10.54
CA GLU A 78 1.36 -21.71 10.36
C GLU A 78 1.98 -20.45 10.93
N SER A 79 2.45 -20.60 12.17
CA SER A 79 3.24 -19.61 12.85
C SER A 79 4.49 -19.52 12.00
N HIS A 80 4.41 -18.76 10.90
CA HIS A 80 5.52 -18.41 10.07
C HIS A 80 6.52 -17.82 11.04
N GLU A 81 7.56 -18.59 11.32
CA GLU A 81 8.58 -18.23 12.28
C GLU A 81 9.30 -17.04 11.66
N HIS A 82 8.82 -15.84 11.98
CA HIS A 82 9.40 -14.62 11.46
C HIS A 82 10.82 -14.56 11.97
N LYS A 83 11.79 -14.65 11.04
CA LYS A 83 13.20 -14.57 11.39
C LYS A 83 13.44 -13.26 12.12
N HIS A 84 14.06 -13.34 13.30
CA HIS A 84 14.49 -12.14 14.00
C HIS A 84 15.60 -11.44 13.20
N CYS A 85 15.38 -10.17 12.88
CA CYS A 85 16.41 -9.30 12.31
C CYS A 85 17.44 -8.92 13.37
N SER A 86 18.71 -8.90 12.97
CA SER A 86 19.80 -8.39 13.80
C SER A 86 19.52 -6.93 14.16
N GLY A 87 19.59 -6.58 15.45
CA GLY A 87 19.25 -5.24 15.94
C GLY A 87 17.74 -4.97 16.13
N GLY A 88 16.88 -5.95 15.85
CA GLY A 88 15.44 -5.87 16.12
C GLY A 88 14.69 -4.83 15.26
N PRO A 89 13.50 -4.38 15.69
CA PRO A 89 12.66 -3.50 14.89
C PRO A 89 13.24 -2.09 14.71
N PHE A 90 14.09 -1.62 15.62
CA PHE A 90 14.76 -0.33 15.48
C PHE A 90 15.73 -0.33 14.29
N ALA A 91 16.61 -1.34 14.18
CA ALA A 91 17.54 -1.47 13.06
C ALA A 91 16.80 -1.70 11.73
N ALA A 92 15.70 -2.47 11.74
CA ALA A 92 14.84 -2.64 10.57
C ALA A 92 14.22 -1.31 10.12
N CYS A 93 13.71 -0.50 11.06
CA CYS A 93 13.19 0.83 10.77
C CYS A 93 14.27 1.74 10.18
N GLU A 94 15.45 1.81 10.80
CA GLU A 94 16.53 2.67 10.30
C GLU A 94 16.95 2.28 8.88
N CYS A 95 17.09 0.98 8.60
CA CYS A 95 17.42 0.51 7.27
C CYS A 95 16.35 0.91 6.24
N MET A 96 15.08 0.63 6.55
CA MET A 96 13.96 0.96 5.66
C MET A 96 13.85 2.46 5.38
N LEU A 97 13.97 3.29 6.41
CA LEU A 97 13.89 4.74 6.26
C LEU A 97 15.19 5.38 5.76
N ASN A 98 16.24 4.60 5.50
CA ASN A 98 17.41 5.07 4.76
C ASN A 98 17.12 5.14 3.25
N CYS A 99 16.14 4.38 2.76
CA CYS A 99 15.74 4.41 1.36
C CYS A 99 14.84 5.62 1.05
N GLU A 100 15.14 6.31 -0.05
CA GLU A 100 14.41 7.51 -0.47
C GLU A 100 12.92 7.27 -0.73
N VAL A 101 12.59 6.08 -1.25
CA VAL A 101 11.22 5.66 -1.53
C VAL A 101 10.32 5.63 -0.27
N PHE A 102 10.91 5.46 0.92
CA PHE A 102 10.22 5.51 2.21
C PHE A 102 10.36 6.87 2.92
N GLY A 103 11.02 7.84 2.27
CA GLY A 103 11.14 9.23 2.72
C GLY A 103 12.46 9.60 3.39
N ALA A 104 13.49 8.75 3.35
CA ALA A 104 14.87 9.06 3.80
C ALA A 104 14.97 9.74 5.18
N ASN A 105 14.22 9.28 6.18
CA ASN A 105 14.11 9.96 7.48
C ASN A 105 14.20 9.00 8.67
N THR A 106 15.41 8.51 8.92
CA THR A 106 15.73 7.58 10.03
C THR A 106 15.43 8.14 11.42
N SER A 107 15.39 9.47 11.58
CA SER A 107 15.01 10.13 12.85
C SER A 107 13.64 9.69 13.36
N LYS A 108 12.73 9.26 12.47
CA LYS A 108 11.41 8.73 12.84
C LYS A 108 11.45 7.35 13.52
N CYS A 109 12.60 6.70 13.57
CA CYS A 109 12.76 5.44 14.29
C CYS A 109 13.07 5.67 15.78
N THR A 110 13.55 6.87 16.15
CA THR A 110 13.93 7.20 17.54
C THR A 110 12.73 7.67 18.36
N GLY A 111 12.68 7.30 19.63
CA GLY A 111 11.64 7.77 20.57
C GLY A 111 10.30 7.04 20.48
N HIS A 112 10.19 6.00 19.66
CA HIS A 112 8.99 5.16 19.54
C HIS A 112 9.16 3.83 20.28
N SER A 113 8.05 3.26 20.75
CA SER A 113 8.02 1.89 21.25
C SER A 113 8.19 0.88 20.11
N HIS A 114 8.59 -0.35 20.42
CA HIS A 114 8.76 -1.42 19.43
C HIS A 114 7.51 -1.64 18.55
N ASN A 115 6.31 -1.51 19.13
CA ASN A 115 5.05 -1.68 18.39
C ASN A 115 4.79 -0.50 17.45
N GLU A 116 5.00 0.73 17.92
CA GLU A 116 4.85 1.93 17.08
C GLU A 116 5.85 1.96 15.93
N THR A 117 7.10 1.54 16.17
CA THR A 117 8.11 1.40 15.11
C THR A 117 7.68 0.39 14.06
N ARG A 118 7.11 -0.74 14.48
CA ARG A 118 6.59 -1.76 13.56
C ARG A 118 5.42 -1.22 12.73
N GLU A 119 4.43 -0.61 13.37
CA GLU A 119 3.27 -0.02 12.68
C GLU A 119 3.69 1.09 11.70
N LEU A 120 4.68 1.90 12.06
CA LEU A 120 5.25 2.91 11.19
C LEU A 120 5.83 2.27 9.91
N VAL A 121 6.65 1.23 10.06
CA VAL A 121 7.26 0.52 8.93
C VAL A 121 6.20 -0.15 8.07
N ASP A 122 5.23 -0.84 8.67
CA ASP A 122 4.13 -1.50 7.96
C ASP A 122 3.31 -0.49 7.14
N HIS A 123 2.97 0.66 7.72
CA HIS A 123 2.26 1.72 7.02
C HIS A 123 3.07 2.31 5.86
N LEU A 124 4.39 2.48 6.02
CA LEU A 124 5.27 2.96 4.95
C LEU A 124 5.34 1.95 3.79
N ILE A 125 5.44 0.66 4.09
CA ILE A 125 5.42 -0.41 3.08
C ILE A 125 4.12 -0.35 2.30
N VAL A 126 2.97 -0.37 2.97
CA VAL A 126 1.66 -0.32 2.30
C VAL A 126 1.56 0.92 1.42
N LYS A 127 1.92 2.10 1.95
CA LYS A 127 1.85 3.36 1.20
C LYS A 127 2.72 3.33 -0.06
N THR A 128 3.94 2.83 0.03
CA THR A 128 4.88 2.74 -1.11
C THR A 128 4.37 1.75 -2.15
N MET A 129 3.84 0.62 -1.71
CA MET A 129 3.31 -0.42 -2.59
C MET A 129 1.99 -0.04 -3.28
N LEU A 130 1.37 1.09 -2.96
CA LEU A 130 0.21 1.58 -3.73
C LEU A 130 0.60 2.19 -5.08
N SER A 131 1.86 2.59 -5.26
CA SER A 131 2.33 3.25 -6.49
C SER A 131 3.17 2.29 -7.32
N HIS A 132 2.74 2.00 -8.55
CA HIS A 132 3.43 1.07 -9.45
C HIS A 132 4.91 1.43 -9.66
N SER A 133 5.23 2.72 -9.81
CA SER A 133 6.59 3.23 -9.94
C SER A 133 7.48 2.92 -8.72
N ASN A 134 6.90 2.93 -7.53
CA ASN A 134 7.63 2.85 -6.27
C ASN A 134 7.66 1.42 -5.69
N MET A 135 6.81 0.52 -6.19
CA MET A 135 6.79 -0.88 -5.75
C MET A 135 8.16 -1.53 -5.91
N CYS A 136 8.83 -1.30 -7.04
CA CYS A 136 10.12 -1.92 -7.33
C CYS A 136 11.25 -1.38 -6.44
N GLU A 137 11.34 -0.07 -6.28
CA GLU A 137 12.32 0.53 -5.37
C GLU A 137 12.06 0.15 -3.93
N GLY A 138 10.78 0.13 -3.51
CA GLY A 138 10.36 -0.31 -2.19
C GLY A 138 10.75 -1.76 -1.92
N MET A 139 10.47 -2.68 -2.86
CA MET A 139 10.74 -4.10 -2.69
C MET A 139 12.25 -4.39 -2.73
N ARG A 140 13.01 -3.69 -3.58
CA ARG A 140 14.48 -3.76 -3.59
C ARG A 140 15.03 -3.40 -2.21
N CYS A 141 14.59 -2.28 -1.65
CA CYS A 141 15.01 -1.82 -0.34
C CYS A 141 14.65 -2.83 0.77
N ILE A 142 13.41 -3.35 0.80
CA ILE A 142 12.99 -4.37 1.77
C ILE A 142 13.91 -5.58 1.72
N LYS A 143 14.19 -6.09 0.51
CA LYS A 143 15.05 -7.25 0.31
C LYS A 143 16.49 -6.99 0.77
N GLU A 144 17.06 -5.86 0.38
CA GLU A 144 18.42 -5.46 0.78
C GLU A 144 18.54 -5.31 2.29
N CYS A 145 17.58 -4.63 2.94
CA CYS A 145 17.54 -4.51 4.39
C CYS A 145 17.42 -5.87 5.11
N ALA A 146 16.55 -6.75 4.63
CA ALA A 146 16.40 -8.08 5.21
C ALA A 146 17.71 -8.89 5.07
N LYS A 147 18.43 -8.73 3.96
CA LYS A 147 19.75 -9.34 3.73
C LYS A 147 20.81 -8.78 4.67
N GLU A 148 20.91 -7.45 4.80
CA GLU A 148 21.86 -6.76 5.66
C GLU A 148 21.67 -7.11 7.14
N LEU A 149 20.41 -7.21 7.58
CA LEU A 149 20.07 -7.57 8.96
C LEU A 149 20.04 -9.09 9.22
N GLY A 150 20.30 -9.91 8.20
CA GLY A 150 20.35 -11.37 8.31
C GLY A 150 18.99 -12.05 8.54
N CYS A 151 17.89 -11.37 8.23
CA CYS A 151 16.52 -11.87 8.37
C CYS A 151 15.81 -12.10 7.03
N LEU A 152 16.54 -12.15 5.91
CA LEU A 152 15.96 -12.54 4.62
C LEU A 152 15.33 -13.94 4.75
N ASP A 153 14.01 -13.99 4.64
CA ASP A 153 13.21 -15.20 4.74
C ASP A 153 12.60 -15.56 3.39
N LYS A 154 12.02 -16.77 3.32
CA LYS A 154 11.39 -17.25 2.10
C LYS A 154 10.23 -16.34 1.70
N LYS A 155 9.51 -15.76 2.67
CA LYS A 155 8.37 -14.89 2.40
C LYS A 155 8.79 -13.61 1.66
N VAL A 156 9.87 -12.94 2.09
CA VAL A 156 10.40 -11.75 1.40
C VAL A 156 10.86 -12.10 -0.02
N VAL A 157 11.45 -13.29 -0.21
CA VAL A 157 11.82 -13.79 -1.56
C VAL A 157 10.57 -14.03 -2.43
N ASP A 158 9.56 -14.72 -1.90
CA ASP A 158 8.30 -14.97 -2.61
C ASP A 158 7.59 -13.64 -2.97
N ASP A 159 7.51 -12.70 -2.02
CA ASP A 159 6.94 -11.36 -2.23
C ASP A 159 7.74 -10.57 -3.28
N CYS A 160 9.07 -10.70 -3.29
CA CYS A 160 9.93 -10.11 -4.31
C CYS A 160 9.59 -10.63 -5.71
N GLU A 161 9.45 -11.95 -5.88
CA GLU A 161 9.09 -12.54 -7.17
C GLU A 161 7.72 -12.08 -7.64
N ILE A 162 6.75 -11.97 -6.72
CA ILE A 162 5.40 -11.48 -7.02
C ILE A 162 5.47 -10.04 -7.54
N VAL A 163 6.22 -9.15 -6.90
CA VAL A 163 6.38 -7.76 -7.36
C VAL A 163 7.07 -7.72 -8.72
N GLN A 164 8.15 -8.49 -8.91
CA GLN A 164 8.87 -8.53 -10.18
C GLN A 164 7.98 -8.99 -11.34
N LYS A 165 7.18 -10.04 -11.14
CA LYS A 165 6.22 -10.56 -12.13
C LYS A 165 5.11 -9.54 -12.41
N ASN A 166 4.47 -9.00 -11.38
CA ASN A 166 3.41 -8.00 -11.55
C ASN A 166 3.90 -6.76 -12.30
N TYR A 167 5.11 -6.28 -12.00
CA TYR A 167 5.68 -5.13 -12.71
C TYR A 167 5.93 -5.46 -14.18
N ALA A 168 6.49 -6.63 -14.49
CA ALA A 168 6.74 -7.05 -15.86
C ALA A 168 5.44 -7.16 -16.69
N GLU A 169 4.35 -7.62 -16.08
CA GLU A 169 3.04 -7.74 -16.75
C GLU A 169 2.34 -6.39 -16.97
N ASN A 170 2.62 -5.39 -16.13
CA ASN A 170 1.95 -4.08 -16.15
C ASN A 170 2.87 -2.93 -16.56
N LYS A 171 4.07 -3.22 -17.10
CA LYS A 171 5.05 -2.23 -17.52
C LYS A 171 4.53 -1.41 -18.71
N PHE A 172 4.63 -0.08 -18.63
CA PHE A 172 4.36 0.80 -19.77
C PHE A 172 5.65 1.17 -20.51
N ASP A 173 5.52 1.56 -21.79
CA ASP A 173 6.65 2.06 -22.57
C ASP A 173 7.26 3.31 -21.91
N GLY A 174 8.52 3.20 -21.50
CA GLY A 174 9.25 4.27 -20.82
C GLY A 174 9.42 4.09 -19.31
N ASP A 175 8.77 3.08 -18.71
CA ASP A 175 9.03 2.72 -17.31
C ASP A 175 10.44 2.11 -17.14
N PRO A 176 11.14 2.40 -16.03
CA PRO A 176 12.43 1.79 -15.74
C PRO A 176 12.32 0.28 -15.57
N ASP A 177 13.40 -0.47 -15.79
CA ASP A 177 13.39 -1.91 -15.55
C ASP A 177 13.38 -2.26 -14.06
N CYS A 178 12.40 -3.08 -13.66
CA CYS A 178 12.29 -3.62 -12.31
C CYS A 178 13.06 -4.93 -12.18
N ASN A 179 14.39 -4.82 -12.15
CA ASN A 179 15.23 -5.96 -11.83
C ASN A 179 15.51 -6.01 -10.32
N LEU A 180 14.86 -6.95 -9.64
CA LEU A 180 14.96 -7.14 -8.18
C LEU A 180 15.94 -8.26 -7.79
N HIS A 181 16.41 -9.06 -8.76
CA HIS A 181 17.27 -10.23 -8.54
C HIS A 181 16.78 -11.09 -7.36
N CYS A 182 15.52 -11.57 -7.37
CA CYS A 182 14.88 -12.15 -6.18
C CYS A 182 15.54 -13.42 -5.60
N ASP A 183 16.57 -13.96 -6.25
CA ASP A 183 17.38 -15.07 -5.73
C ASP A 183 18.04 -14.74 -4.38
N SER A 184 18.18 -15.76 -3.53
CA SER A 184 18.68 -15.70 -2.14
C SER A 184 20.20 -15.70 -2.04
#